data_AF-A0A2N2EAP8-F1
#
_entry.id   AF-A0A2N2EAP8-F1
#
_cell.length_a   1.000
_cell.length_b   1.000
_cell.length_c   1.000
_cell.angle_alpha   90.00
_cell.angle_beta   90.00
_cell.angle_gamma   90.00
#
_symmetry.space_group_name_H-M   'P 1'
#
loop_
_entity.id
_entity.type
_entity.pdbx_description
1 polymer ?
#
loop_
_entity_poly.entity_id
_entity_poly.type
_entity_poly.pdbx_seq_one_letter_code
_entity_poly.pdbx_strand_id
1 'polypeptide(L)'
;MNIKNNKNDFNFWRKLINAWSFFFFAVIIIDFIYTNAFKEILNAIATIYISILAIYVSNKEFERWYDQHEDGHPGEIFVIIWSVLVGVLFILDIVYGKTYELPGAIVSTYIAVLTILVITRKSKELYKLKRSNTK
;
A
#
# COMPACT_ATOMS: atom_id res chain seq x y z
N MET A 1 9.55 12.58 -26.11
CA MET A 1 9.30 11.45 -25.18
C MET A 1 7.89 10.93 -25.47
N ASN A 2 7.75 9.66 -25.83
CA ASN A 2 6.55 9.12 -26.48
C ASN A 2 5.44 8.82 -25.45
N ILE A 3 4.35 9.59 -25.48
CA ILE A 3 3.24 9.59 -24.49
C ILE A 3 2.57 8.20 -24.37
N LYS A 4 2.70 7.33 -25.38
CA LYS A 4 2.11 5.99 -25.41
C LYS A 4 2.77 4.99 -24.45
N ASN A 5 4.05 5.15 -24.10
CA ASN A 5 4.72 4.25 -23.16
C ASN A 5 4.25 4.46 -21.72
N ASN A 6 4.02 5.71 -21.30
CA ASN A 6 3.73 6.04 -19.91
C ASN A 6 2.43 5.40 -19.37
N LYS A 7 1.38 5.31 -20.21
CA LYS A 7 0.12 4.63 -19.84
C LYS A 7 0.27 3.13 -19.63
N ASN A 8 1.13 2.47 -20.40
CA ASN A 8 1.37 1.04 -20.26
C ASN A 8 2.17 0.74 -18.99
N ASP A 9 3.14 1.61 -18.68
CA ASP A 9 3.97 1.51 -17.48
C ASP A 9 3.13 1.73 -16.20
N PHE A 10 2.26 2.74 -16.18
CA PHE A 10 1.36 2.97 -15.03
C PHE A 10 0.41 1.80 -14.78
N ASN A 11 -0.17 1.23 -15.86
CA ASN A 11 -1.02 0.04 -15.76
C ASN A 11 -0.26 -1.19 -15.28
N PHE A 12 1.01 -1.34 -15.68
CA PHE A 12 1.88 -2.39 -15.17
C PHE A 12 2.08 -2.26 -13.66
N TRP A 13 2.49 -1.07 -13.18
CA TRP A 13 2.69 -0.84 -11.74
C TRP A 13 1.42 -1.07 -10.92
N ARG A 14 0.26 -0.64 -11.44
CA ARG A 14 -1.05 -0.87 -10.80
C ARG A 14 -1.38 -2.37 -10.70
N LYS A 15 -1.12 -3.15 -11.74
CA LYS A 15 -1.32 -4.61 -11.71
C LYS A 15 -0.34 -5.28 -10.75
N LEU A 16 0.93 -4.84 -10.76
CA LEU A 16 1.98 -5.38 -9.91
C LEU A 16 1.66 -5.17 -8.42
N ILE A 17 1.29 -3.94 -8.02
CA ILE A 17 0.94 -3.68 -6.62
C ILE A 17 -0.31 -4.46 -6.20
N ASN A 18 -1.34 -4.56 -7.05
CA ASN A 18 -2.53 -5.34 -6.73
C ASN A 18 -2.22 -6.84 -6.56
N ALA A 19 -1.38 -7.39 -7.44
CA ALA A 19 -0.96 -8.80 -7.35
C ALA A 19 -0.17 -9.05 -6.06
N TRP A 20 0.78 -8.17 -5.72
CA TRP A 20 1.55 -8.27 -4.49
C TRP A 20 0.72 -8.01 -3.23
N SER A 21 -0.27 -7.13 -3.27
CA SER A 21 -1.25 -6.96 -2.17
C SER A 21 -2.03 -8.24 -1.92
N PHE A 22 -2.58 -8.84 -2.98
CA PHE A 22 -3.35 -10.08 -2.85
C PHE A 22 -2.47 -11.22 -2.31
N PHE A 23 -1.26 -11.38 -2.88
CA PHE A 23 -0.31 -12.37 -2.40
C PHE A 23 0.07 -12.15 -0.94
N PHE A 24 0.39 -10.92 -0.55
CA PHE A 24 0.78 -10.63 0.83
C PHE A 24 -0.37 -10.86 1.81
N PHE A 25 -1.60 -10.45 1.47
CA PHE A 25 -2.78 -10.75 2.28
C PHE A 25 -3.03 -12.24 2.42
N ALA A 26 -2.88 -13.02 1.35
CA ALA A 26 -3.01 -14.47 1.41
C ALA A 26 -1.99 -15.08 2.37
N VAL A 27 -0.72 -14.64 2.30
CA VAL A 27 0.34 -15.14 3.20
C VAL A 27 0.07 -14.75 4.65
N ILE A 28 -0.44 -13.55 4.92
CA ILE A 28 -0.84 -13.14 6.28
C ILE A 28 -1.93 -14.07 6.83
N ILE A 29 -2.95 -14.39 6.03
CA ILE A 29 -4.04 -15.27 6.44
C ILE A 29 -3.51 -16.70 6.68
N ILE A 30 -2.61 -17.18 5.82
CA ILE A 30 -1.96 -18.49 5.98
C ILE A 30 -1.11 -18.51 7.26
N ASP A 31 -0.29 -17.49 7.51
CA ASP A 31 0.54 -17.39 8.72
C ASP A 31 -0.32 -17.40 10.00
N PHE A 32 -1.49 -16.77 9.95
CA PHE A 32 -2.47 -16.84 11.03
C PHE A 32 -3.00 -18.28 11.25
N ILE A 33 -3.41 -18.98 10.19
CA ILE A 33 -3.93 -20.36 10.28
C ILE A 33 -2.86 -21.33 10.82
N TYR A 34 -1.60 -21.11 10.44
CA TYR A 34 -0.45 -21.94 10.85
C TYR A 34 0.31 -21.37 12.05
N THR A 35 -0.30 -20.49 12.84
CA THR A 35 0.20 -20.17 14.19
C THR A 35 1.63 -19.59 14.13
N ASN A 36 1.84 -18.59 13.26
CA ASN A 36 3.11 -17.88 13.08
C ASN A 36 4.29 -18.68 12.48
N ALA A 37 4.03 -19.78 11.77
CA ALA A 37 5.07 -20.60 11.15
C ALA A 37 5.91 -19.89 10.07
N PHE A 38 5.46 -18.75 9.53
CA PHE A 38 6.08 -18.08 8.39
C PHE A 38 6.60 -16.67 8.71
N LYS A 39 6.79 -16.33 10.00
CA LYS A 39 7.26 -15.00 10.47
C LYS A 39 8.45 -14.44 9.67
N GLU A 40 9.49 -15.24 9.40
CA GLU A 40 10.68 -14.77 8.66
C GLU A 40 10.37 -14.45 7.19
N ILE A 41 9.63 -15.33 6.52
CA ILE A 41 9.21 -15.15 5.12
C ILE A 41 8.29 -13.92 5.02
N LEU A 42 7.43 -13.73 6.02
CA LEU A 42 6.53 -12.58 6.10
C LEU A 42 7.31 -11.25 6.15
N ASN A 43 8.43 -11.19 6.87
CA ASN A 43 9.29 -10.01 6.91
C ASN A 43 9.88 -9.68 5.52
N ALA A 44 10.35 -10.69 4.80
CA ALA A 44 10.89 -10.53 3.45
C ALA A 44 9.80 -10.05 2.48
N ILE A 45 8.63 -10.67 2.51
CA ILE A 45 7.49 -10.29 1.67
C ILE A 45 7.02 -8.88 1.99
N ALA A 46 6.91 -8.52 3.27
CA ALA A 46 6.56 -7.17 3.71
C ALA A 46 7.52 -6.11 3.14
N THR A 47 8.82 -6.39 3.17
CA THR A 47 9.86 -5.49 2.65
C THR A 47 9.72 -5.27 1.14
N ILE A 48 9.53 -6.35 0.37
CA ILE A 48 9.30 -6.28 -1.07
C ILE A 48 8.02 -5.50 -1.37
N TYR A 49 6.95 -5.82 -0.65
CA TYR A 49 5.65 -5.19 -0.81
C TYR A 49 5.70 -3.68 -0.57
N ILE A 50 6.32 -3.23 0.53
CA ILE A 50 6.48 -1.80 0.84
C ILE A 50 7.30 -1.11 -0.26
N SER A 51 8.34 -1.77 -0.76
CA SER A 51 9.19 -1.23 -1.83
C SER A 51 8.39 -1.00 -3.11
N ILE A 52 7.58 -1.99 -3.53
CA ILE A 52 6.71 -1.89 -4.71
C ILE A 52 5.67 -0.78 -4.51
N LEU A 53 5.05 -0.71 -3.33
CA LEU A 53 4.07 0.31 -2.99
C LEU A 53 4.68 1.72 -3.06
N ALA A 54 5.87 1.91 -2.49
CA ALA A 54 6.58 3.17 -2.50
C ALA A 54 6.95 3.61 -3.93
N ILE A 55 7.42 2.69 -4.78
CA ILE A 55 7.70 2.95 -6.20
C ILE A 55 6.43 3.35 -6.94
N TYR A 56 5.34 2.58 -6.79
CA TYR A 56 4.05 2.87 -7.43
C TYR A 56 3.54 4.27 -7.06
N VAL A 57 3.54 4.61 -5.77
CA VAL A 57 3.08 5.91 -5.28
C VAL A 57 3.99 7.02 -5.80
N SER A 58 5.31 6.84 -5.76
CA SER A 58 6.25 7.84 -6.26
C SER A 58 6.02 8.13 -7.75
N ASN A 59 5.85 7.09 -8.57
CA ASN A 59 5.58 7.25 -10.00
C ASN A 59 4.25 7.97 -10.25
N LYS A 60 3.19 7.57 -9.52
CA LYS A 60 1.87 8.22 -9.58
C LYS A 60 1.95 9.71 -9.22
N GLU A 61 2.65 10.04 -8.15
CA GLU A 61 2.78 11.41 -7.68
C GLU A 61 3.60 12.25 -8.66
N PHE A 62 4.68 11.69 -9.22
CA PHE A 62 5.50 12.35 -10.24
C PHE A 62 4.69 12.68 -11.50
N GLU A 63 3.93 11.71 -12.02
CA GLU A 63 3.05 11.94 -13.18
C GLU A 63 2.02 13.04 -12.92
N ARG A 64 1.47 13.14 -11.69
CA ARG A 64 0.53 14.21 -11.33
C ARG A 64 1.20 15.58 -11.35
N TRP A 65 2.39 15.70 -10.76
CA TRP A 65 3.10 16.98 -10.69
C TRP A 65 3.57 17.48 -12.07
N TYR A 66 3.68 16.59 -13.05
CA TYR A 66 4.06 16.89 -14.43
C TYR A 66 2.88 17.01 -15.40
N ASP A 67 1.64 17.07 -14.88
CA ASP A 67 0.38 17.16 -15.65
C ASP A 67 0.19 16.02 -16.66
N GLN A 68 0.80 14.85 -16.44
CA GLN A 68 0.75 13.70 -17.35
C GLN A 68 -0.39 12.73 -17.04
N HIS A 69 -1.02 12.80 -15.87
CA HIS A 69 -2.21 12.02 -15.50
C HIS A 69 -3.08 12.75 -14.47
N GLU A 70 -4.39 12.86 -14.76
CA GLU A 70 -5.42 13.34 -13.82
C GLU A 70 -6.47 12.25 -13.52
N ASP A 71 -6.06 11.04 -13.14
CA ASP A 71 -7.04 9.97 -12.82
C ASP A 71 -7.06 9.56 -11.33
N GLY A 72 -7.99 10.17 -10.59
CA GLY A 72 -9.31 9.57 -10.35
C GLY A 72 -9.52 8.45 -9.32
N HIS A 73 -8.51 7.73 -8.83
CA HIS A 73 -8.78 6.68 -7.81
C HIS A 73 -8.20 7.01 -6.43
N PRO A 74 -9.07 7.11 -5.40
CA PRO A 74 -8.65 7.38 -4.04
C PRO A 74 -7.97 6.13 -3.49
N GLY A 75 -6.72 6.27 -3.06
CA GLY A 75 -6.01 5.25 -2.27
C GLY A 75 -6.67 4.97 -0.91
N GLU A 76 -7.80 5.59 -0.62
CA GLU A 76 -8.58 5.44 0.61
C GLU A 76 -9.19 4.05 0.72
N ILE A 77 -9.71 3.47 -0.36
CA ILE A 77 -10.24 2.10 -0.37
C ILE A 77 -9.15 1.11 0.03
N PHE A 78 -7.94 1.31 -0.48
CA PHE A 78 -6.80 0.47 -0.16
C PHE A 78 -6.43 0.55 1.33
N VAL A 79 -6.45 1.74 1.91
CA VAL A 79 -6.21 1.91 3.35
C VAL A 79 -7.33 1.28 4.17
N ILE A 80 -8.59 1.41 3.76
CA ILE A 80 -9.73 0.78 4.46
C ILE A 80 -9.56 -0.74 4.51
N ILE A 81 -9.19 -1.38 3.40
CA ILE A 81 -8.93 -2.83 3.36
C ILE A 81 -7.82 -3.21 4.36
N TRP A 82 -6.73 -2.44 4.37
CA TRP A 82 -5.63 -2.63 5.33
C TRP A 82 -6.07 -2.45 6.78
N SER A 83 -6.84 -1.40 7.08
CA SER A 83 -7.35 -1.12 8.42
C SER A 83 -8.27 -2.23 8.92
N VAL A 84 -9.14 -2.76 8.06
CA VAL A 84 -10.01 -3.89 8.39
C VAL A 84 -9.17 -5.14 8.67
N LEU A 85 -8.21 -5.47 7.80
CA LEU A 85 -7.35 -6.64 7.98
C LEU A 85 -6.60 -6.58 9.32
N VAL A 86 -5.90 -5.48 9.58
CA VAL A 86 -5.11 -5.31 10.81
C VAL A 86 -6.01 -5.26 12.05
N GLY A 87 -7.17 -4.59 11.97
CA GLY A 87 -8.14 -4.56 13.06
C GLY A 87 -8.67 -5.96 13.42
N VAL A 88 -8.97 -6.79 12.41
CA VAL A 88 -9.36 -8.18 12.62
C VAL A 88 -8.22 -8.97 13.27
N LEU A 89 -6.98 -8.83 12.78
CA LEU A 89 -5.84 -9.55 13.36
C LEU A 89 -5.55 -9.14 14.80
N PHE A 90 -5.75 -7.87 15.18
CA PHE A 90 -5.65 -7.44 16.58
C PHE A 90 -6.69 -8.09 17.47
N ILE A 91 -7.95 -8.18 17.01
CA ILE A 91 -9.00 -8.87 17.76
C ILE A 91 -8.64 -10.35 17.94
N LEU A 92 -8.16 -10.99 16.88
CA LEU A 92 -7.74 -12.39 16.91
C LEU A 92 -6.54 -12.61 17.85
N ASP A 93 -5.54 -11.73 17.83
CA ASP A 93 -4.41 -11.73 18.76
C ASP A 93 -4.86 -11.70 20.23
N ILE A 94 -5.83 -10.85 20.56
CA ILE A 94 -6.41 -10.76 21.91
C ILE A 94 -7.18 -12.04 22.29
N VAL A 95 -7.95 -12.61 21.35
CA VAL A 95 -8.80 -13.79 21.60
C VAL A 95 -7.98 -15.08 21.70
N TYR A 96 -6.98 -15.24 20.85
CA TYR A 96 -6.16 -16.45 20.74
C TYR A 96 -4.85 -16.39 21.56
N GLY A 97 -4.43 -15.19 21.98
CA GLY A 97 -3.52 -14.85 23.08
C GLY A 97 -2.14 -15.51 23.06
N LYS A 98 -2.08 -16.82 23.34
CA LYS A 98 -0.83 -17.60 23.38
C LYS A 98 -0.53 -18.38 22.11
N THR A 99 -1.53 -18.52 21.24
CA THR A 99 -1.38 -19.30 20.00
C THR A 99 -1.00 -18.42 18.83
N TYR A 100 -1.55 -17.21 18.72
CA TYR A 100 -1.16 -16.27 17.68
C TYR A 100 -0.56 -15.03 18.32
N GLU A 101 0.53 -14.55 17.73
CA GLU A 101 1.15 -13.27 18.02
C GLU A 101 1.22 -12.46 16.72
N LEU A 102 0.61 -11.28 16.69
CA LEU A 102 0.63 -10.41 15.52
C LEU A 102 2.09 -10.05 15.11
N PRO A 103 2.58 -10.48 13.93
CA PRO A 103 3.95 -10.21 13.52
C PRO A 103 4.21 -8.71 13.35
N GLY A 104 5.34 -8.23 13.89
CA GLY A 104 5.75 -6.83 13.81
C GLY A 104 5.86 -6.30 12.38
N ALA A 105 6.17 -7.15 11.39
CA ALA A 105 6.18 -6.76 9.98
C ALA A 105 4.81 -6.37 9.43
N ILE A 106 3.72 -6.96 9.91
CA ILE A 106 2.36 -6.56 9.51
C ILE A 106 2.07 -5.15 10.03
N VAL A 107 2.40 -4.92 11.31
CA VAL A 107 2.20 -3.62 11.98
C VAL A 107 3.03 -2.53 11.29
N SER A 108 4.32 -2.78 11.04
CA SER A 108 5.19 -1.81 10.37
C SER A 108 4.74 -1.51 8.94
N THR A 109 4.27 -2.54 8.22
CA THR A 109 3.70 -2.34 6.87
C THR A 109 2.45 -1.48 6.89
N TYR A 110 1.56 -1.71 7.86
CA TYR A 110 0.36 -0.88 7.99
C TYR A 110 0.70 0.58 8.30
N ILE A 111 1.67 0.82 9.18
CA ILE A 111 2.18 2.18 9.46
C ILE A 111 2.72 2.82 8.17
N ALA A 112 3.47 2.07 7.35
CA ALA A 112 3.96 2.56 6.07
C ALA A 112 2.81 2.93 5.11
N VAL A 113 1.77 2.10 5.01
CA VAL A 113 0.56 2.38 4.20
C VAL A 113 -0.13 3.66 4.66
N LEU A 114 -0.31 3.87 5.97
CA LEU A 114 -0.89 5.09 6.53
C LEU A 114 -0.02 6.32 6.23
N THR A 115 1.29 6.20 6.38
CA THR A 115 2.26 7.27 6.09
C THR A 115 2.17 7.69 4.62
N ILE A 116 2.15 6.72 3.72
CA ILE A 116 1.97 6.92 2.28
C ILE A 116 0.65 7.65 1.97
N LEU A 117 -0.45 7.28 2.63
CA LEU A 117 -1.73 7.97 2.47
C LEU A 117 -1.64 9.45 2.86
N VAL A 118 -1.02 9.75 4.01
CA VAL A 118 -0.85 11.13 4.50
C VAL A 118 -0.01 11.95 3.52
N ILE A 119 1.14 11.41 3.08
CA ILE A 119 2.02 12.06 2.11
C ILE A 119 1.28 12.32 0.80
N THR A 120 0.56 11.31 0.29
CA THR A 120 -0.22 11.41 -0.94
C THR A 120 -1.29 12.51 -0.83
N ARG A 121 -2.05 12.55 0.29
CA ARG A 121 -3.07 13.57 0.54
C ARG A 121 -2.48 14.97 0.56
N LYS A 122 -1.38 15.17 1.30
CA LYS A 122 -0.69 16.46 1.38
C LYS A 122 -0.13 16.91 0.04
N SER A 123 0.46 15.99 -0.71
CA SER A 123 0.94 16.24 -2.08
C SER A 123 -0.20 16.67 -3.00
N LYS A 124 -1.42 16.10 -2.88
CA LYS A 124 -2.59 16.53 -3.68
C LYS A 124 -3.04 17.93 -3.32
N GLU A 125 -3.07 18.24 -2.04
CA GLU A 125 -3.45 19.55 -1.50
C GLU A 125 -2.53 20.64 -2.06
N LEU A 126 -1.21 20.42 -2.00
CA LEU A 126 -0.21 21.33 -2.54
C LEU A 126 -0.32 21.49 -4.06
N TYR A 127 -0.54 20.40 -4.80
CA TYR A 127 -0.73 20.46 -6.25
C TYR A 127 -1.96 21.30 -6.64
N LYS A 128 -3.07 21.16 -5.92
CA LYS A 128 -4.27 21.99 -6.12
C LYS A 128 -4.00 23.47 -5.86
N LEU A 129 -3.30 23.81 -4.77
CA LEU A 129 -2.91 25.19 -4.45
C LEU A 129 -2.01 25.82 -5.51
N LYS A 130 -1.03 25.07 -6.04
CA LYS A 130 -0.18 25.53 -7.14
C LYS A 130 -1.03 25.88 -8.37
N ARG A 131 -1.96 25.01 -8.74
CA ARG A 131 -2.79 25.19 -9.94
C ARG A 131 -3.82 26.32 -9.79
N SER A 132 -4.29 26.62 -8.57
CA SER A 132 -5.17 27.77 -8.32
C SER A 132 -4.42 29.11 -8.41
N ASN A 133 -3.16 29.16 -7.98
CA ASN A 133 -2.35 30.39 -8.01
C ASN A 133 -1.78 30.73 -9.40
N THR A 134 -1.89 29.81 -10.37
CA THR A 134 -1.38 30.00 -11.75
C THR A 134 -2.51 30.42 -12.73
N LYS A 135 -3.76 30.52 -12.26
CA LYS A 135 -4.90 31.05 -13.01
C LYS A 135 -5.14 32.50 -12.66
#